data_AF-A0A651HSV6-F1
#
_entry.id   AF-A0A651HSV6-F1
#
_cell.length_a   1.000
_cell.length_b   1.000
_cell.length_c   1.000
_cell.angle_alpha   90.00
_cell.angle_beta   90.00
_cell.angle_gamma   90.00
#
_symmetry.space_group_name_H-M   'P 1'
#
loop_
_entity.id
_entity.type
_entity.pdbx_description
1 polymer ?
#
loop_
_entity_poly.entity_id
_entity_poly.type
_entity_poly.pdbx_seq_one_letter_code
_entity_poly.pdbx_strand_id
1 'polypeptide(L)'
;MTFIVGIVLATLVVFWVLFPLVSGRSAPMERDEEELTEAQHRKRIALFALRDVEYDFHAGKLDEDDYRKMKREIASEALEALAEEEQEWAARQGRRAAEAERKAGSNGRVSASVGDSAVEEEIRALRSSLKGGIICRECGHPNPAGSRFCSACGSALAAAPPAAPSGSPSGSP
;
A
#
# COMPACT_ATOMS: atom_id res chain seq x y z
N MET A 1 14.91 -24.25 -35.57
CA MET A 1 13.54 -24.29 -35.00
C MET A 1 13.55 -24.28 -33.47
N THR A 2 14.36 -25.10 -32.79
CA THR A 2 14.51 -25.11 -31.32
C THR A 2 14.90 -23.75 -30.72
N PHE A 3 15.85 -23.03 -31.32
CA PHE A 3 16.25 -21.68 -30.88
C PHE A 3 15.12 -20.65 -30.99
N ILE A 4 14.32 -20.72 -32.05
CA ILE A 4 13.19 -19.80 -32.26
C ILE A 4 12.10 -20.08 -31.22
N VAL A 5 11.80 -21.35 -30.95
CA VAL A 5 10.87 -21.75 -29.89
C VAL A 5 11.35 -21.26 -28.52
N GLY A 6 12.64 -21.43 -28.21
CA GLY A 6 13.23 -20.95 -26.95
C GLY A 6 13.12 -19.43 -26.78
N ILE A 7 13.38 -18.66 -27.84
CA ILE A 7 13.28 -17.20 -27.81
C ILE A 7 11.83 -16.75 -27.60
N VAL A 8 10.87 -17.35 -28.30
CA VAL A 8 9.44 -17.04 -28.16
C VAL A 8 8.93 -17.35 -26.74
N LEU A 9 9.38 -18.47 -26.17
CA LEU A 9 9.00 -18.85 -24.81
C LEU A 9 9.58 -17.87 -23.79
N ALA A 10 10.86 -17.50 -23.95
CA ALA A 10 11.52 -16.54 -23.08
C ALA A 10 10.86 -15.15 -23.14
N THR A 11 10.51 -14.65 -24.33
CA THR A 11 9.83 -13.36 -24.47
C THR A 11 8.41 -13.37 -23.90
N LEU A 12 7.66 -14.47 -24.04
CA LEU A 12 6.35 -14.63 -23.41
C LEU A 12 6.43 -14.58 -21.88
N VAL A 13 7.39 -15.29 -21.28
CA VAL A 13 7.61 -15.28 -19.82
C VAL A 13 7.98 -13.88 -19.35
N VAL A 14 8.93 -13.23 -20.02
CA VAL A 14 9.37 -11.87 -19.69
C VAL A 14 8.20 -10.88 -19.80
N PHE A 15 7.40 -10.97 -20.86
CA PHE A 15 6.22 -10.14 -21.05
C PHE A 15 5.17 -10.38 -19.95
N TRP A 16 4.91 -11.64 -19.59
CA TRP A 16 3.95 -11.99 -18.53
C TRP A 16 4.38 -11.45 -17.16
N VAL A 17 5.68 -11.47 -16.85
CA VAL A 17 6.24 -10.91 -15.62
C VAL A 17 6.25 -9.37 -15.63
N LEU A 18 6.50 -8.73 -16.78
CA LEU A 18 6.51 -7.27 -16.91
C LEU A 18 5.10 -6.66 -17.00
N PHE A 19 4.12 -7.42 -17.48
CA PHE A 19 2.73 -6.99 -17.61
C PHE A 19 2.14 -6.41 -16.30
N PRO A 20 2.27 -7.03 -15.11
CA PRO A 20 1.77 -6.45 -13.86
C PRO A 20 2.48 -5.14 -13.48
N LEU A 21 3.77 -5.00 -13.84
CA LEU A 21 4.57 -3.81 -13.55
C LEU A 21 4.13 -2.61 -14.40
N VAL A 22 3.83 -2.83 -15.69
CA VAL A 22 3.32 -1.78 -16.59
C VAL A 22 1.84 -1.49 -16.35
N SER A 23 1.05 -2.50 -15.96
CA SER A 23 -0.39 -2.36 -15.73
C SER A 23 -0.75 -1.64 -14.43
N GLY A 24 0.24 -1.16 -13.67
CA GLY A 24 0.00 -0.39 -12.45
C GLY A 24 -0.80 -1.16 -11.40
N ARG A 25 -0.71 -2.50 -11.39
CA ARG A 25 -1.21 -3.31 -10.28
C ARG A 25 -0.25 -3.08 -9.11
N SER A 26 -0.46 -1.97 -8.41
CA SER A 26 0.25 -1.65 -7.18
C SER A 26 0.00 -2.79 -6.19
N ALA A 27 1.05 -3.56 -5.92
CA ALA A 27 1.10 -4.36 -4.71
C ALA A 27 0.86 -3.38 -3.55
N PRO A 28 -0.13 -3.63 -2.67
CA PRO A 28 -0.35 -2.79 -1.51
C PRO A 28 0.98 -2.71 -0.76
N MET A 29 1.57 -1.51 -0.72
CA MET A 29 2.77 -1.21 0.04
C MET A 29 2.38 -0.81 1.47
N GLU A 30 1.21 -1.25 1.94
CA GLU A 30 0.90 -1.32 3.35
C GLU A 30 1.68 -2.53 3.87
N ARG A 31 2.89 -2.26 4.33
CA ARG A 31 3.55 -3.14 5.27
C ARG A 31 2.67 -3.02 6.51
N ASP A 32 1.75 -3.98 6.69
CA ASP A 32 1.03 -4.16 7.95
C ASP A 32 2.13 -4.19 9.02
N GLU A 33 2.36 -3.08 9.71
CA GLU A 33 2.89 -3.12 11.05
C GLU A 33 1.78 -3.75 11.87
N GLU A 34 1.65 -5.07 11.68
CA GLU A 34 0.63 -5.92 12.24
C GLU A 34 0.87 -5.87 13.75
N GLU A 35 0.13 -4.98 14.40
CA GLU A 35 -0.09 -5.02 15.83
C GLU A 35 -0.41 -6.47 16.15
N LEU A 36 0.51 -7.09 16.91
CA LEU A 36 0.54 -8.53 17.11
C LEU A 36 -0.86 -9.07 17.40
N THR A 37 -1.41 -9.89 16.50
CA THR A 37 -2.74 -10.43 16.74
C THR A 37 -2.72 -11.22 18.04
N GLU A 38 -3.83 -11.23 18.77
CA GLU A 38 -3.93 -11.95 20.05
C GLU A 38 -3.55 -13.43 19.89
N ALA A 39 -3.90 -14.04 18.76
CA ALA A 39 -3.49 -15.39 18.37
C ALA A 39 -1.96 -15.53 18.24
N GLN A 40 -1.29 -14.59 17.57
CA GLN A 40 0.17 -14.59 17.43
C GLN A 40 0.88 -14.42 18.78
N HIS A 41 0.32 -13.63 19.69
CA HIS A 41 0.86 -13.47 21.04
C HIS A 41 0.75 -14.77 21.85
N ARG A 42 -0.43 -15.41 21.86
CA ARG A 42 -0.68 -16.70 22.51
C ARG A 42 0.24 -17.80 21.98
N LYS A 43 0.41 -17.88 20.65
CA LYS A 43 1.36 -18.80 20.00
C LYS A 43 2.78 -18.63 20.54
N ARG A 44 3.29 -17.40 20.63
CA ARG A 44 4.65 -17.17 21.14
C ARG A 44 4.78 -17.64 22.57
N ILE A 45 3.82 -17.31 23.43
CA ILE A 45 3.83 -17.71 24.85
C ILE A 45 3.87 -19.24 24.97
N ALA A 46 2.98 -19.96 24.27
CA ALA A 46 2.93 -21.42 24.31
C ALA A 46 4.24 -22.06 23.83
N LEU A 47 4.84 -21.53 22.75
CA LEU A 47 6.14 -22.01 22.24
C LEU A 47 7.30 -21.73 23.21
N PHE A 48 7.29 -20.57 23.88
CA PHE A 48 8.26 -20.27 24.93
C PHE A 48 8.11 -21.22 26.12
N ALA A 49 6.88 -21.48 26.56
CA ALA A 49 6.59 -22.41 27.65
C ALA A 49 7.06 -23.83 27.34
N LEU A 50 6.84 -24.32 26.10
CA LEU A 50 7.29 -25.65 25.69
C LEU A 50 8.81 -25.77 25.74
N ARG A 51 9.50 -24.73 25.27
CA ARG A 51 10.96 -24.67 25.28
C ARG A 51 11.52 -24.64 26.72
N ASP A 52 10.89 -23.88 27.60
CA ASP A 52 11.32 -23.80 29.00
C ASP A 52 11.12 -25.13 29.74
N VAL A 53 10.02 -25.83 29.49
CA VAL A 53 9.79 -27.20 30.03
C VAL A 53 10.83 -28.19 29.51
N GLU A 54 11.22 -28.11 28.24
CA GLU A 54 12.31 -28.94 27.69
C GLU A 54 13.65 -28.64 28.37
N TYR A 55 13.95 -27.37 28.63
CA TYR A 55 15.16 -26.99 29.36
C TYR A 55 15.16 -27.51 30.79
N ASP A 56 14.03 -27.43 31.50
CA ASP A 56 13.94 -27.91 32.88
C ASP A 56 14.09 -29.44 32.99
N PHE A 57 13.56 -30.20 32.02
CA PHE A 57 13.79 -31.64 31.92
C PHE A 57 15.28 -31.96 31.67
N HIS A 58 15.91 -31.28 30.70
CA HIS A 58 17.34 -31.46 30.44
C HIS A 58 18.25 -31.01 31.59
N ALA A 59 17.79 -30.05 32.40
CA ALA A 59 18.46 -29.62 33.63
C ALA A 59 18.25 -30.58 34.80
N GLY A 60 17.44 -31.63 34.63
CA GLY A 60 17.13 -32.62 35.67
C GLY A 60 16.18 -32.11 36.76
N LYS A 61 15.45 -31.02 36.52
CA LYS A 61 14.46 -30.47 37.47
C LYS A 61 13.11 -31.18 37.42
N LEU A 62 12.83 -31.88 36.32
CA LEU A 62 11.59 -32.61 36.07
C LEU A 62 11.91 -34.08 35.80
N ASP A 63 11.08 -34.98 36.28
CA ASP A 63 11.10 -36.38 35.85
C ASP A 63 10.41 -36.55 34.48
N GLU A 64 10.59 -37.73 33.89
CA GLU A 64 10.09 -38.05 32.56
C GLU A 64 8.55 -38.05 32.49
N ASP A 65 7.86 -38.50 33.53
CA ASP A 65 6.40 -38.60 33.53
C ASP A 65 5.77 -37.20 33.64
N ASP A 66 6.29 -36.36 34.54
CA ASP A 66 5.90 -34.96 34.70
C ASP A 66 6.19 -34.15 33.43
N TYR A 67 7.38 -34.31 32.85
CA TYR A 67 7.74 -33.71 31.56
C TYR A 67 6.75 -34.07 30.45
N ARG A 68 6.42 -35.36 30.30
CA ARG A 68 5.48 -35.83 29.28
C ARG A 68 4.07 -35.29 29.48
N LYS A 69 3.64 -35.10 30.74
CA LYS A 69 2.33 -34.53 31.03
C LYS A 69 2.29 -33.05 30.65
N MET A 70 3.24 -32.26 31.14
CA MET A 70 3.32 -30.82 30.85
C MET A 70 3.53 -30.56 29.35
N LYS A 71 4.39 -31.34 28.68
CA LYS A 71 4.61 -31.23 27.23
C LYS A 71 3.32 -31.43 26.45
N ARG A 72 2.49 -32.43 26.81
CA ARG A 72 1.23 -32.72 26.10
C ARG A 72 0.24 -31.57 26.22
N GLU A 73 0.08 -31.03 27.43
CA GLU A 73 -0.83 -29.92 27.70
C GLU A 73 -0.41 -28.63 26.96
N ILE A 74 0.85 -28.24 27.06
CA ILE A 74 1.38 -27.04 26.38
C ILE A 74 1.37 -27.23 24.86
N ALA A 75 1.66 -28.45 24.37
CA ALA A 75 1.61 -28.73 22.94
C ALA A 75 0.18 -28.63 22.37
N SER A 76 -0.85 -29.07 23.11
CA SER A 76 -2.23 -28.84 22.67
C SER A 76 -2.57 -27.36 22.57
N GLU A 77 -2.18 -26.55 23.57
CA GLU A 77 -2.42 -25.10 23.54
C GLU A 77 -1.68 -24.41 22.39
N ALA A 78 -0.43 -24.80 22.12
CA ALA A 78 0.35 -24.28 21.00
C ALA A 78 -0.28 -24.64 19.64
N LEU A 79 -0.80 -25.86 19.50
CA LEU A 79 -1.48 -26.32 18.29
C LEU A 79 -2.79 -25.55 18.05
N GLU A 80 -3.56 -25.28 19.09
CA GLU A 80 -4.78 -24.48 19.00
C GLU A 80 -4.46 -23.04 18.55
N ALA A 81 -3.47 -22.39 19.15
CA ALA A 81 -3.06 -21.04 18.76
C ALA A 81 -2.54 -20.96 17.31
N LEU A 82 -1.85 -22.00 16.84
CA LEU A 82 -1.41 -22.12 15.45
C LEU A 82 -2.58 -22.26 14.47
N ALA A 83 -3.58 -23.07 14.83
CA ALA A 83 -4.76 -23.28 13.99
C ALA A 83 -5.61 -22.01 13.85
N GLU A 84 -5.71 -21.21 14.91
CA GLU A 84 -6.38 -19.90 14.87
C GLU A 84 -5.66 -18.92 13.92
N GLU A 85 -4.32 -18.82 14.02
CA GLU A 85 -3.52 -17.97 13.13
C GLU A 85 -3.68 -18.38 11.66
N GLU A 86 -3.68 -19.69 11.38
CA GLU A 86 -3.89 -20.21 10.03
C GLU A 86 -5.28 -19.85 9.49
N GLN A 87 -6.32 -19.94 10.32
CA GLN A 87 -7.68 -19.55 9.94
C GLN A 87 -7.79 -18.05 9.65
N GLU A 88 -7.19 -17.20 10.49
CA GLU A 88 -7.15 -15.76 10.27
C GLU A 88 -6.41 -15.41 8.97
N TRP A 89 -5.27 -16.07 8.73
CA TRP A 89 -4.48 -15.89 7.53
C TRP A 89 -5.23 -16.36 6.28
N ALA A 90 -5.87 -17.53 6.32
CA ALA A 90 -6.70 -18.04 5.24
C ALA A 90 -7.89 -17.11 4.94
N ALA A 91 -8.54 -16.57 5.98
CA ALA A 91 -9.61 -15.59 5.82
C ALA A 91 -9.09 -14.27 5.22
N ARG A 92 -7.92 -13.78 5.64
CA ARG A 92 -7.26 -12.61 5.05
C ARG A 92 -6.93 -12.84 3.57
N GLN A 93 -6.37 -14.00 3.23
CA GLN A 93 -6.07 -14.37 1.85
C GLN A 93 -7.33 -14.44 1.00
N GLY A 94 -8.40 -15.07 1.48
CA GLY A 94 -9.68 -15.15 0.79
C GLY A 94 -10.27 -13.77 0.49
N ARG A 95 -10.20 -12.84 1.46
CA ARG A 95 -10.62 -11.44 1.25
C ARG A 95 -9.77 -10.74 0.18
N ARG A 96 -8.44 -10.88 0.23
CA ARG A 96 -7.53 -10.29 -0.77
C ARG A 96 -7.77 -10.85 -2.17
N ALA A 97 -8.02 -12.15 -2.28
CA ALA A 97 -8.35 -12.80 -3.55
C ALA A 97 -9.68 -12.29 -4.13
N ALA A 98 -10.74 -12.24 -3.32
CA ALA A 98 -12.05 -11.72 -3.73
C ALA A 98 -11.98 -10.24 -4.14
N GLU A 99 -11.19 -9.43 -3.45
CA GLU A 99 -10.95 -8.03 -3.81
C GLU A 99 -10.17 -7.90 -5.13
N ALA A 100 -9.14 -8.73 -5.33
CA ALA A 100 -8.37 -8.77 -6.57
C ALA A 100 -9.24 -9.17 -7.77
N GLU A 101 -10.15 -10.14 -7.60
CA GLU A 101 -11.15 -10.52 -8.61
C GLU A 101 -12.13 -9.38 -8.90
N ARG A 102 -12.65 -8.71 -7.86
CA ARG A 102 -13.52 -7.53 -8.03
C ARG A 102 -12.82 -6.41 -8.79
N LYS A 103 -11.55 -6.12 -8.48
CA LYS A 103 -10.73 -5.12 -9.20
C LYS A 103 -10.40 -5.53 -10.62
N ALA A 104 -10.17 -6.83 -10.87
CA ALA A 104 -9.94 -7.35 -12.21
C ALA A 104 -11.20 -7.26 -13.09
N GLY A 105 -12.38 -7.55 -12.52
CA GLY A 105 -13.68 -7.40 -13.19
C GLY A 105 -14.13 -5.94 -13.31
N SER A 106 -13.71 -5.07 -12.39
CA SER A 106 -14.00 -3.64 -12.49
C SER A 106 -13.12 -2.95 -13.53
N ASN A 107 -11.99 -3.50 -13.95
CA ASN A 107 -11.20 -2.92 -15.05
C ASN A 107 -11.97 -2.89 -16.40
N GLY A 108 -13.08 -3.63 -16.53
CA GLY A 108 -14.06 -3.51 -17.61
C GLY A 108 -15.28 -2.62 -17.31
N ARG A 109 -15.39 -2.07 -16.08
CA ARG A 109 -16.55 -1.32 -15.58
C ARG A 109 -16.21 -0.04 -14.78
N VAL A 110 -14.94 0.38 -14.66
CA VAL A 110 -14.56 1.67 -14.01
C VAL A 110 -15.16 2.87 -14.77
N SER A 111 -15.76 2.68 -15.94
CA SER A 111 -16.54 3.72 -16.60
C SER A 111 -17.97 3.92 -16.05
N ALA A 112 -18.49 3.09 -15.13
CA ALA A 112 -19.94 3.07 -14.87
C ALA A 112 -20.42 3.06 -13.41
N SER A 113 -19.56 3.12 -12.39
CA SER A 113 -20.07 3.22 -11.00
C SER A 113 -19.10 3.89 -10.03
N VAL A 114 -18.98 5.21 -10.13
CA VAL A 114 -18.83 6.05 -8.94
C VAL A 114 -20.12 6.87 -8.84
N GLY A 115 -21.03 6.40 -8.00
CA GLY A 115 -22.19 7.16 -7.58
C GLY A 115 -21.77 8.24 -6.61
N ASP A 116 -21.17 9.31 -7.13
CA ASP A 116 -21.31 10.64 -6.55
C ASP A 116 -21.06 11.68 -7.66
N SER A 117 -22.14 12.07 -8.35
CA SER A 117 -22.10 13.06 -9.42
C SER A 117 -21.51 14.40 -8.95
N ALA A 118 -21.61 14.71 -7.65
CA ALA A 118 -21.01 15.90 -7.06
C ALA A 118 -19.48 15.85 -7.09
N VAL A 119 -18.89 14.69 -6.74
CA VAL A 119 -17.43 14.50 -6.75
C VAL A 119 -16.90 14.45 -8.18
N GLU A 120 -17.63 13.85 -9.12
CA GLU A 120 -17.22 13.87 -10.54
C GLU A 120 -17.27 15.28 -11.15
N GLU A 121 -18.23 16.10 -10.74
CA GLU A 121 -18.35 17.50 -11.17
C GLU A 121 -17.23 18.36 -10.58
N GLU A 122 -16.89 18.15 -9.30
CA GLU A 122 -15.77 18.83 -8.63
C GLU A 122 -14.41 18.45 -9.24
N ILE A 123 -14.17 17.16 -9.52
CA ILE A 123 -12.94 16.70 -10.20
C ILE A 123 -12.84 17.28 -11.61
N ARG A 124 -13.96 17.40 -12.33
CA ARG A 124 -13.99 17.99 -13.68
C ARG A 124 -13.68 19.48 -13.64
N ALA A 125 -14.26 20.21 -12.69
CA ALA A 125 -13.97 21.62 -12.45
C ALA A 125 -12.48 21.82 -12.13
N LEU A 126 -11.91 21.00 -11.23
CA LEU A 126 -10.50 21.08 -10.84
C LEU A 126 -9.54 20.73 -11.99
N ARG A 127 -9.85 19.70 -12.80
CA ARG A 127 -9.06 19.40 -14.00
C ARG A 127 -9.17 20.48 -15.07
N SER A 128 -10.33 21.12 -15.20
CA SER A 128 -10.51 22.24 -16.13
C SER A 128 -9.70 23.48 -15.73
N SER A 129 -9.62 23.77 -14.43
CA SER A 129 -8.81 24.89 -13.92
C SER A 129 -7.30 24.63 -14.05
N LEU A 130 -6.88 23.37 -13.96
CA LEU A 130 -5.49 22.95 -14.23
C LEU A 130 -5.12 22.99 -15.72
N LYS A 131 -6.07 22.76 -16.65
CA LYS A 131 -5.83 22.86 -18.10
C LYS A 131 -5.53 24.28 -18.58
N GLY A 132 -6.08 25.30 -17.91
CA GLY A 132 -5.72 26.70 -18.13
C GLY A 132 -4.52 27.17 -17.29
N GLY A 133 -3.91 26.26 -16.52
CA GLY A 133 -2.88 26.55 -15.54
C GLY A 133 -1.47 26.73 -16.11
N ILE A 134 -0.54 27.06 -15.23
CA ILE A 134 0.88 27.22 -15.54
C ILE A 134 1.67 26.03 -14.97
N ILE A 135 2.55 25.45 -15.78
CA ILE A 135 3.46 24.40 -15.33
C ILE A 135 4.70 25.07 -14.71
N CYS A 136 5.05 24.66 -13.49
CA CYS A 136 6.26 25.12 -12.83
C CYS A 136 7.50 24.68 -13.63
N ARG A 137 8.39 25.62 -13.94
CA ARG A 137 9.63 25.33 -14.68
C ARG A 137 10.74 24.70 -13.82
N GLU A 138 10.63 24.82 -12.50
CA GLU A 138 11.62 24.27 -11.56
C GLU A 138 11.35 22.79 -11.24
N CYS A 139 10.10 22.41 -10.97
CA CYS A 139 9.76 21.04 -10.54
C CYS A 139 8.75 20.31 -11.44
N GLY A 140 8.20 20.98 -12.47
CA GLY A 140 7.22 20.39 -13.39
C GLY A 140 5.80 20.27 -12.84
N HIS A 141 5.52 20.75 -11.62
CA HIS A 141 4.18 20.67 -11.05
C HIS A 141 3.18 21.57 -11.80
N PRO A 142 2.01 21.05 -12.22
CA PRO A 142 0.96 21.88 -12.81
C PRO A 142 0.28 22.70 -11.71
N ASN A 143 0.22 24.01 -11.90
CA ASN A 143 -0.44 24.93 -10.97
C ASN A 143 -1.64 25.59 -11.66
N PRO A 144 -2.72 25.89 -10.94
CA PRO A 144 -3.88 26.56 -11.54
C PRO A 144 -3.52 27.95 -12.09
N ALA A 145 -4.37 28.47 -12.98
CA ALA A 145 -4.19 29.78 -13.57
C ALA A 145 -4.13 30.88 -12.49
N GLY A 146 -3.17 31.80 -12.58
CA GLY A 146 -3.02 32.90 -11.63
C GLY A 146 -2.23 32.59 -10.36
N SER A 147 -1.74 31.36 -10.18
CA SER A 147 -0.80 31.03 -9.11
C SER A 147 0.48 31.87 -9.23
N ARG A 148 0.81 32.62 -8.17
CA ARG A 148 2.05 33.44 -8.08
C ARG A 148 3.27 32.62 -7.66
N PHE A 149 3.04 31.52 -6.93
CA PHE A 149 4.05 30.59 -6.44
C PHE A 149 3.59 29.15 -6.67
N CYS A 150 4.54 28.23 -6.83
CA CYS A 150 4.27 26.81 -6.99
C CYS A 150 3.87 26.18 -5.66
N SER A 151 2.74 25.47 -5.62
CA SER A 151 2.26 24.77 -4.41
C SER A 151 3.13 23.61 -3.96
N ALA A 152 3.92 23.01 -4.87
CA ALA A 152 4.78 21.87 -4.57
C ALA A 152 6.19 22.26 -4.07
N CYS A 153 6.84 23.24 -4.69
CA CYS A 153 8.24 23.59 -4.39
C CYS A 153 8.46 25.05 -3.96
N GLY A 154 7.41 25.88 -3.93
CA GLY A 154 7.48 27.28 -3.49
C GLY A 154 8.09 28.27 -4.48
N SER A 155 8.59 27.82 -5.64
CA SER A 155 9.20 28.71 -6.65
C SER A 155 8.19 29.73 -7.19
N ALA A 156 8.62 30.98 -7.41
CA ALA A 156 7.79 31.98 -8.07
C ALA A 156 7.45 31.55 -9.50
N LEU A 157 6.17 31.62 -9.86
CA LEU A 157 5.67 31.34 -11.21
C LEU A 157 5.53 32.68 -11.93
N ALA A 158 6.02 32.77 -13.16
CA ALA A 158 6.03 34.03 -13.91
C ALA A 158 4.58 34.52 -14.15
N ALA A 159 4.18 35.55 -13.42
CA ALA A 159 2.91 36.24 -13.61
C ALA A 159 3.02 37.33 -14.69
N ALA A 160 1.90 37.57 -15.35
CA ALA A 160 1.58 38.68 -16.25
C ALA A 160 2.20 40.05 -15.83
N PRO A 161 2.44 40.98 -16.77
CA PRO A 161 3.31 42.13 -16.56
C PRO A 161 2.88 43.02 -15.38
N PRO A 162 3.83 43.67 -14.69
CA PRO A 162 3.54 44.58 -13.60
C PRO A 162 2.75 45.79 -14.10
N ALA A 163 1.62 46.11 -13.46
CA ALA A 163 1.06 47.46 -13.56
C ALA A 163 2.12 48.45 -13.03
N ALA A 164 2.42 49.44 -13.86
CA ALA A 164 3.49 50.41 -13.64
C ALA A 164 3.35 51.18 -12.32
N PRO A 165 4.46 51.64 -11.71
CA PRO A 165 4.41 52.52 -10.56
C PRO A 165 3.93 53.92 -10.97
N SER A 166 2.77 54.35 -10.45
CA SER A 166 2.35 55.76 -10.51
C SER A 166 3.06 56.54 -9.41
N GLY A 167 4.20 57.16 -9.73
CA GLY A 167 4.80 58.22 -8.92
C GLY A 167 4.38 59.62 -9.40
N SER A 168 3.86 60.43 -8.46
CA SER A 168 3.97 61.90 -8.20
C SER A 168 4.40 62.88 -9.31
N PRO A 169 4.00 64.20 -9.33
CA PRO A 169 4.19 65.14 -8.18
C PRO A 169 3.27 66.40 -8.12
N SER A 170 3.62 67.33 -7.20
CA SER A 170 3.25 68.77 -7.13
C SER A 170 1.93 69.10 -6.41
N GLY A 171 1.82 70.01 -5.43
CA GLY A 171 2.70 71.06 -4.93
C GLY A 171 1.90 72.36 -4.76
N SER A 172 1.69 72.79 -3.49
CA SER A 172 1.46 74.16 -2.99
C SER A 172 0.27 74.97 -3.56
N PRO A 173 -0.08 76.18 -3.05
CA PRO A 173 0.64 77.11 -2.17
C PRO A 173 0.58 76.78 -0.68
#